data_AF-A0A816QMJ9-F1
#
_entry.id   AF-A0A816QMJ9-F1
#
_cell.length_a   1.000
_cell.length_b   1.000
_cell.length_c   1.000
_cell.angle_alpha   90.00
_cell.angle_beta   90.00
_cell.angle_gamma   90.00
#
_symmetry.space_group_name_H-M   'P 1'
#
loop_
_entity.id
_entity.type
_entity.pdbx_description
1 polymer ?
#
loop_
_entity_poly.entity_id
_entity_poly.type
_entity_poly.pdbx_seq_one_letter_code
_entity_poly.pdbx_strand_id
1 'polypeptide(L)'
;MAKESENKNQDSNIEKNQNEDEHGPSASNEDVTFDYSPIKYEYLDHTADIQIHSWGDSIEESFEQAAMGMFAYMTDTDLIENRDMKQIDIRADGDLQNLLFKFLCEWLEVYGTEDYFIPRKIEINLFDRNELRIIARGYGELFDLSRHTQGTEVKAITYSNMQIHEETSTHDVYVIVDI
;
A
#
# COMPACT_ATOMS: atom_id res chain seq x y z
N MET A 1 22.63 33.80 55.66
CA MET A 1 23.22 33.29 56.91
C MET A 1 23.28 31.79 56.82
N ALA A 2 24.49 31.25 56.97
CA ALA A 2 24.87 29.85 56.79
C ALA A 2 24.55 28.96 57.99
N LYS A 3 24.44 27.65 57.74
CA LYS A 3 24.98 26.47 58.48
C LYS A 3 24.31 25.22 57.87
N GLU A 4 25.00 24.42 57.04
CA GLU A 4 25.91 23.31 57.40
C GLU A 4 25.33 22.34 58.43
N SER A 5 25.09 21.09 58.00
CA SER A 5 25.92 19.95 58.42
C SER A 5 25.49 18.65 57.71
N GLU A 6 26.46 18.03 57.04
CA GLU A 6 26.44 16.68 56.49
C GLU A 6 26.35 15.62 57.60
N ASN A 7 25.83 14.43 57.28
CA ASN A 7 26.30 13.20 57.92
C ASN A 7 26.24 12.02 56.93
N LYS A 8 27.41 11.42 56.67
CA LYS A 8 27.63 10.15 55.97
C LYS A 8 27.93 9.07 57.00
N ASN A 9 27.40 7.86 56.79
CA ASN A 9 27.99 6.53 57.04
C ASN A 9 26.85 5.49 56.91
N GLN A 10 26.82 4.62 55.88
CA GLN A 10 27.53 3.33 55.71
C GLN A 10 27.06 2.18 56.64
N ASP A 11 27.09 0.98 56.06
CA ASP A 11 26.78 -0.38 56.59
C ASP A 11 25.29 -0.80 56.51
N SER A 12 24.87 -2.02 56.13
CA SER A 12 25.50 -3.22 55.58
C SER A 12 24.38 -4.25 55.23
N ASN A 13 24.69 -5.25 54.40
CA ASN A 13 23.90 -6.41 53.93
C ASN A 13 22.84 -7.03 54.88
N ILE A 14 21.78 -7.63 54.32
CA ILE A 14 21.41 -9.09 54.39
C ILE A 14 20.10 -9.40 53.61
N GLU A 15 20.27 -10.25 52.59
CA GLU A 15 19.43 -11.31 51.97
C GLU A 15 17.87 -11.39 52.00
N LYS A 16 17.37 -11.74 50.79
CA LYS A 16 16.36 -12.77 50.39
C LYS A 16 14.85 -12.47 50.43
N ASN A 17 14.24 -12.44 49.23
CA ASN A 17 13.30 -13.45 48.70
C ASN A 17 12.88 -13.02 47.28
N GLN A 18 13.31 -13.72 46.21
CA GLN A 18 12.52 -14.72 45.48
C GLN A 18 11.10 -14.27 45.14
N ASN A 19 10.87 -13.94 43.87
CA ASN A 19 9.88 -14.62 43.02
C ASN A 19 10.31 -14.49 41.55
N GLU A 20 10.34 -15.64 40.91
CA GLU A 20 10.50 -15.88 39.49
C GLU A 20 9.32 -15.27 38.72
N ASP A 21 9.54 -14.86 37.47
CA ASP A 21 8.73 -15.34 36.34
C ASP A 21 9.25 -14.74 35.01
N GLU A 22 9.92 -15.64 34.28
CA GLU A 22 9.85 -15.90 32.84
C GLU A 22 10.35 -14.89 31.78
N HIS A 23 11.32 -15.40 31.02
CA HIS A 23 11.72 -15.01 29.67
C HIS A 23 10.50 -14.84 28.74
N GLY A 24 10.31 -13.65 28.17
CA GLY A 24 9.75 -13.50 26.83
C GLY A 24 10.89 -13.50 25.81
N PRO A 25 10.81 -14.27 24.71
CA PRO A 25 11.86 -14.24 23.69
C PRO A 25 11.85 -12.86 23.03
N SER A 26 13.01 -12.22 22.97
CA SER A 26 13.22 -11.03 22.13
C SER A 26 12.93 -11.46 20.69
N ALA A 27 11.80 -11.03 20.16
CA ALA A 27 11.50 -11.19 18.74
C ALA A 27 12.60 -10.49 17.96
N SER A 28 13.43 -11.28 17.29
CA SER A 28 14.31 -10.81 16.25
C SER A 28 13.43 -10.16 15.19
N ASN A 29 13.65 -8.88 14.92
CA ASN A 29 13.15 -8.24 13.70
C ASN A 29 13.78 -8.99 12.53
N GLU A 30 13.05 -9.95 11.97
CA GLU A 30 13.36 -10.48 10.65
C GLU A 30 13.21 -9.30 9.69
N ASP A 31 14.32 -8.88 9.09
CA ASP A 31 14.30 -7.95 7.97
C ASP A 31 13.47 -8.60 6.86
N VAL A 32 12.18 -8.27 6.81
CA VAL A 32 11.30 -8.66 5.71
C VAL A 32 11.81 -7.90 4.49
N THR A 33 12.62 -8.59 3.67
CA THR A 33 13.03 -8.08 2.38
C THR A 33 11.78 -8.05 1.49
N PHE A 34 11.16 -6.88 1.37
CA PHE A 34 10.11 -6.67 0.39
C PHE A 34 10.73 -6.73 -1.00
N ASP A 35 10.41 -7.79 -1.74
CA ASP A 35 10.67 -7.84 -3.17
C ASP A 35 9.68 -6.86 -3.84
N TYR A 36 10.21 -5.72 -4.28
CA TYR A 36 9.45 -4.73 -5.02
C TYR A 36 9.37 -5.22 -6.46
N SER A 37 8.17 -5.62 -6.88
CA SER A 37 7.91 -6.01 -8.26
C SER A 37 8.40 -4.93 -9.23
N PRO A 38 8.95 -5.29 -10.39
CA PRO A 38 9.36 -4.31 -11.38
C PRO A 38 8.17 -3.42 -11.78
N ILE A 39 8.44 -2.16 -12.09
CA ILE A 39 7.44 -1.24 -12.62
C ILE A 39 6.99 -1.76 -13.99
N LYS A 40 5.72 -2.13 -14.09
CA LYS A 40 5.08 -2.63 -15.31
C LYS A 40 3.87 -1.76 -15.68
N TYR A 41 4.08 -0.44 -15.66
CA TYR A 41 3.13 0.54 -16.17
C TYR A 41 3.85 1.70 -16.84
N GLU A 42 3.13 2.39 -17.72
CA GLU A 42 3.53 3.63 -18.37
C GLU A 42 2.33 4.56 -18.51
N TYR A 43 2.60 5.82 -18.82
CA TYR A 43 1.58 6.85 -19.02
C TYR A 43 1.55 7.26 -20.48
N LEU A 44 0.34 7.28 -21.06
CA LEU A 44 0.10 7.70 -22.43
C LEU A 44 -0.70 9.01 -22.40
N ASP A 45 -0.31 9.96 -23.27
CA ASP A 45 -0.99 11.24 -23.40
C ASP A 45 -2.44 11.04 -23.86
N HIS A 46 -3.40 11.55 -23.08
CA HIS A 46 -4.81 11.57 -23.44
C HIS A 46 -5.40 12.96 -23.16
N THR A 47 -5.57 13.79 -24.19
CA THR A 47 -6.18 15.14 -24.13
C THR A 47 -5.97 15.92 -22.82
N ALA A 48 -6.90 15.84 -21.87
CA ALA A 48 -6.90 16.54 -20.58
C ALA A 48 -6.74 15.62 -19.35
N ASP A 49 -6.67 14.31 -19.58
CA ASP A 49 -6.59 13.25 -18.57
C ASP A 49 -5.24 12.51 -18.73
N ILE A 50 -5.06 11.42 -18.00
CA ILE A 50 -3.95 10.49 -18.27
C ILE A 50 -4.47 9.08 -18.51
N GLN A 51 -3.89 8.39 -19.50
CA GLN A 51 -4.14 6.98 -19.70
C GLN A 51 -2.99 6.19 -19.07
N ILE A 52 -3.34 5.36 -18.08
CA ILE A 52 -2.44 4.39 -17.48
C ILE A 52 -2.49 3.13 -18.35
N HIS A 53 -1.33 2.74 -18.85
CA HIS A 53 -1.11 1.44 -19.49
C HIS A 53 -0.30 0.57 -18.53
N SER A 54 -0.77 -0.63 -18.24
CA SER A 54 -0.15 -1.56 -17.28
C SER A 54 -0.17 -2.99 -17.81
N TRP A 55 0.81 -3.78 -17.42
CA TRP A 55 0.98 -5.15 -17.90
C TRP A 55 1.56 -6.07 -16.81
N GLY A 56 1.55 -7.37 -17.08
CA GLY A 56 1.95 -8.39 -16.13
C GLY A 56 2.06 -9.79 -16.73
N ASP A 57 2.72 -10.66 -15.99
CA ASP A 57 2.83 -12.09 -16.29
C ASP A 57 1.47 -12.79 -16.08
N SER A 58 0.53 -12.10 -15.42
CA SER A 58 -0.88 -12.47 -15.31
C SER A 58 -1.79 -11.22 -15.33
N ILE A 59 -3.11 -11.44 -15.45
CA ILE A 59 -4.08 -10.34 -15.39
C ILE A 59 -4.09 -9.67 -14.02
N GLU A 60 -3.86 -10.44 -12.96
CA GLU A 60 -3.82 -9.99 -11.58
C GLU A 60 -2.68 -9.00 -11.40
N GLU A 61 -1.48 -9.34 -11.89
CA GLU A 61 -0.34 -8.42 -11.84
C GLU A 61 -0.62 -7.15 -12.66
N SER A 62 -1.30 -7.27 -13.81
CA SER A 62 -1.68 -6.09 -14.61
C SER A 62 -2.64 -5.17 -13.86
N PHE A 63 -3.59 -5.72 -13.09
CA PHE A 63 -4.48 -4.94 -12.22
C PHE A 63 -3.71 -4.29 -11.06
N GLU A 64 -2.84 -5.03 -10.38
CA GLU A 64 -1.96 -4.49 -9.34
C GLU A 64 -1.13 -3.31 -9.87
N GLN A 65 -0.56 -3.46 -11.06
CA GLN A 65 0.27 -2.44 -11.70
C GLN A 65 -0.55 -1.24 -12.19
N ALA A 66 -1.81 -1.43 -12.60
CA ALA A 66 -2.71 -0.30 -12.87
C ALA A 66 -2.93 0.56 -11.62
N ALA A 67 -3.16 -0.08 -10.46
CA ALA A 67 -3.31 0.64 -9.20
C ALA A 67 -2.00 1.29 -8.73
N MET A 68 -0.86 0.59 -8.87
CA MET A 68 0.45 1.18 -8.59
C MET A 68 0.76 2.38 -9.50
N GLY A 69 0.40 2.30 -10.79
CA GLY A 69 0.54 3.40 -11.75
C GLY A 69 -0.30 4.62 -11.37
N MET A 70 -1.51 4.40 -10.85
CA MET A 70 -2.35 5.47 -10.30
C MET A 70 -1.67 6.18 -9.12
N PHE A 71 -1.20 5.44 -8.12
CA PHE A 71 -0.56 6.04 -6.94
C PHE A 71 0.79 6.70 -7.25
N ALA A 72 1.57 6.10 -8.16
CA ALA A 72 2.83 6.68 -8.62
C ALA A 72 2.65 8.01 -9.39
N TYR A 73 1.46 8.26 -9.93
CA TYR A 73 1.13 9.55 -10.52
C TYR A 73 0.86 10.63 -9.46
N MET A 74 0.38 10.21 -8.30
CA MET A 74 0.01 11.08 -7.18
C MET A 74 1.21 11.42 -6.28
N THR A 75 2.19 10.53 -6.15
CA THR A 75 3.39 10.74 -5.34
C THR A 75 4.53 9.81 -5.75
N ASP A 76 5.76 10.14 -5.36
CA ASP A 76 6.90 9.25 -5.48
C ASP A 76 6.75 8.07 -4.49
N THR A 77 6.29 6.94 -5.02
CA THR A 77 6.05 5.75 -4.21
C THR A 77 7.35 5.19 -3.61
N ASP A 78 8.55 5.53 -4.10
CA ASP A 78 9.82 5.07 -3.51
C ASP A 78 10.06 5.62 -2.10
N LEU A 79 9.36 6.69 -1.72
CA LEU A 79 9.43 7.31 -0.40
C LEU A 79 8.49 6.66 0.63
N ILE A 80 7.61 5.77 0.18
CA ILE A 80 6.58 5.12 0.99
C ILE A 80 7.15 3.86 1.64
N GLU A 81 7.04 3.77 2.96
CA GLU A 81 7.44 2.60 3.74
C GLU A 81 6.27 1.63 3.98
N ASN A 82 6.56 0.33 4.06
CA ASN A 82 5.55 -0.71 4.32
C ASN A 82 5.24 -0.85 5.82
N ARG A 83 4.68 0.19 6.44
CA ARG A 83 4.40 0.24 7.89
C ARG A 83 3.04 -0.32 8.25
N ASP A 84 2.07 -0.13 7.37
CA ASP A 84 0.67 -0.49 7.54
C ASP A 84 0.21 -1.38 6.37
N MET A 85 -0.94 -2.02 6.57
CA MET A 85 -1.61 -2.83 5.55
C MET A 85 -3.11 -2.52 5.53
N LYS A 86 -3.63 -2.26 4.33
CA LYS A 86 -5.07 -2.15 4.07
C LYS A 86 -5.48 -3.29 3.15
N GLN A 87 -6.68 -3.84 3.36
CA GLN A 87 -7.23 -4.89 2.53
C GLN A 87 -8.56 -4.43 1.95
N ILE A 88 -8.76 -4.67 0.66
CA ILE A 88 -10.04 -4.48 -0.02
C ILE A 88 -10.64 -5.84 -0.40
N ASP A 89 -11.97 -5.93 -0.42
CA ASP A 89 -12.73 -7.11 -0.86
C ASP A 89 -13.88 -6.64 -1.74
N ILE A 90 -13.65 -6.69 -3.05
CA ILE A 90 -14.55 -6.11 -4.05
C ILE A 90 -15.22 -7.21 -4.86
N ARG A 91 -16.49 -6.97 -5.20
CA ARG A 91 -17.29 -7.80 -6.11
C ARG A 91 -17.88 -6.93 -7.21
N ALA A 92 -17.80 -7.39 -8.45
CA ALA A 92 -18.42 -6.75 -9.60
C ALA A 92 -19.49 -7.64 -10.22
N ASP A 93 -20.39 -7.01 -10.96
CA ASP A 93 -21.36 -7.69 -11.80
C ASP A 93 -20.98 -7.47 -13.27
N GLY A 94 -21.45 -8.33 -14.17
CA GLY A 94 -21.25 -8.14 -15.61
C GLY A 94 -19.92 -8.68 -16.10
N ASP A 95 -18.89 -7.83 -16.17
CA ASP A 95 -17.64 -8.14 -16.86
C ASP A 95 -16.37 -7.71 -16.08
N LEU A 96 -15.23 -8.06 -16.67
CA LEU A 96 -13.90 -7.81 -16.11
C LEU A 96 -13.54 -6.31 -16.08
N GLN A 97 -14.13 -5.50 -16.97
CA GLN A 97 -13.91 -4.06 -16.99
C GLN A 97 -14.55 -3.40 -15.78
N ASN A 98 -15.78 -3.80 -15.42
CA ASN A 98 -16.41 -3.35 -14.18
C ASN A 98 -15.64 -3.81 -12.94
N LEU A 99 -15.03 -5.00 -12.99
CA LEU A 99 -14.16 -5.49 -11.91
C LEU A 99 -12.93 -4.59 -11.72
N LEU A 100 -12.24 -4.25 -12.81
CA LEU A 100 -11.10 -3.32 -12.81
C LEU A 100 -11.51 -1.94 -12.31
N PHE A 101 -12.62 -1.41 -12.82
CA PHE A 101 -13.16 -0.11 -12.41
C PHE A 101 -13.37 -0.07 -10.89
N LYS A 102 -14.10 -1.04 -10.33
CA LYS A 102 -14.34 -1.10 -8.88
C LYS A 102 -13.06 -1.29 -8.09
N PHE A 103 -12.14 -2.12 -8.56
CA PHE A 103 -10.85 -2.34 -7.92
C PHE A 103 -10.04 -1.04 -7.78
N LEU A 104 -9.94 -0.25 -8.85
CA LEU A 104 -9.23 1.03 -8.82
C LEU A 104 -9.99 2.10 -8.01
N CYS A 105 -11.32 2.15 -8.11
CA CYS A 105 -12.14 3.06 -7.30
C CYS A 105 -11.98 2.81 -5.80
N GLU A 106 -11.99 1.55 -5.37
CA GLU A 106 -11.83 1.20 -3.95
C GLU A 106 -10.46 1.61 -3.42
N TRP A 107 -9.39 1.39 -4.20
CA TRP A 107 -8.06 1.89 -3.83
C TRP A 107 -8.01 3.43 -3.77
N LEU A 108 -8.64 4.11 -4.72
CA LEU A 108 -8.74 5.56 -4.69
C LEU A 108 -9.53 6.07 -3.47
N GLU A 109 -10.58 5.36 -3.06
CA GLU A 109 -11.37 5.65 -1.85
C GLU A 109 -10.57 5.41 -0.57
N VAL A 110 -9.75 4.36 -0.51
CA VAL A 110 -8.81 4.13 0.60
C VAL A 110 -7.87 5.32 0.80
N TYR A 111 -7.45 5.97 -0.28
CA TYR A 111 -6.73 7.23 -0.20
C TYR A 111 -7.63 8.41 0.17
N GLY A 112 -8.75 8.61 -0.51
CA GLY A 112 -9.57 9.82 -0.37
C GLY A 112 -10.36 9.93 0.95
N THR A 113 -10.75 8.80 1.54
CA THR A 113 -11.72 8.75 2.65
C THR A 113 -11.20 8.02 3.89
N GLU A 114 -10.37 6.98 3.71
CA GLU A 114 -9.91 6.10 4.80
C GLU A 114 -8.43 6.31 5.17
N ASP A 115 -8.06 7.54 5.52
CA ASP A 115 -6.78 7.93 6.16
C ASP A 115 -5.67 8.45 5.23
N TYR A 116 -5.92 8.67 3.94
CA TYR A 116 -4.85 9.03 2.97
C TYR A 116 -3.76 7.96 2.87
N PHE A 117 -4.15 6.69 2.97
CA PHE A 117 -3.22 5.57 2.80
C PHE A 117 -2.71 5.51 1.36
N ILE A 118 -1.37 5.42 1.21
CA ILE A 118 -0.70 5.19 -0.07
C ILE A 118 0.02 3.85 0.00
N PRO A 119 -0.30 2.90 -0.88
CA PRO A 119 0.45 1.66 -0.98
C PRO A 119 1.78 1.89 -1.71
N ARG A 120 2.83 1.27 -1.17
CA ARG A 120 4.09 1.00 -1.85
C ARG A 120 4.03 -0.28 -2.68
N LYS A 121 3.18 -1.24 -2.29
CA LYS A 121 2.92 -2.49 -2.99
C LYS A 121 1.46 -2.87 -2.87
N ILE A 122 0.87 -3.38 -3.94
CA ILE A 122 -0.46 -4.01 -3.95
C ILE A 122 -0.31 -5.45 -4.42
N GLU A 123 -0.97 -6.37 -3.73
CA GLU A 123 -1.01 -7.79 -4.06
C GLU A 123 -2.45 -8.29 -4.05
N ILE A 124 -2.90 -8.90 -5.14
CA ILE A 124 -4.17 -9.60 -5.26
C ILE A 124 -3.97 -11.02 -4.71
N ASN A 125 -4.60 -11.30 -3.58
CA ASN A 125 -4.54 -12.61 -2.93
C ASN A 125 -5.63 -13.57 -3.43
N LEU A 126 -6.72 -13.04 -4.01
CA LEU A 126 -7.78 -13.81 -4.64
C LEU A 126 -8.28 -13.06 -5.88
N PHE A 127 -8.34 -13.77 -7.01
CA PHE A 127 -8.99 -13.30 -8.24
C PHE A 127 -9.96 -14.39 -8.72
N ASP A 128 -11.23 -14.27 -8.33
CA ASP A 128 -12.27 -15.21 -8.73
C ASP A 128 -13.04 -14.65 -9.94
N ARG A 129 -12.82 -15.27 -11.10
CA ARG A 129 -13.48 -14.89 -12.36
C ARG A 129 -14.94 -15.30 -12.44
N ASN A 130 -15.34 -16.35 -11.74
CA ASN A 130 -16.72 -16.82 -11.77
C ASN A 130 -17.61 -15.93 -10.92
N GLU A 131 -17.11 -15.50 -9.76
CA GLU A 131 -17.81 -14.57 -8.87
C GLU A 131 -17.49 -13.10 -9.14
N LEU A 132 -16.58 -12.80 -10.08
CA LEU A 132 -16.02 -11.48 -10.33
C LEU A 132 -15.64 -10.78 -9.01
N ARG A 133 -14.74 -11.43 -8.26
CA ARG A 133 -14.32 -10.99 -6.93
C ARG A 133 -12.81 -10.85 -6.85
N ILE A 134 -12.35 -9.77 -6.24
CA ILE A 134 -10.95 -9.56 -5.89
C ILE A 134 -10.82 -9.35 -4.38
N ILE A 135 -9.86 -10.03 -3.76
CA ILE A 135 -9.34 -9.65 -2.45
C ILE A 135 -7.89 -9.23 -2.66
N ALA A 136 -7.56 -8.01 -2.26
CA ALA A 136 -6.22 -7.46 -2.44
C ALA A 136 -5.74 -6.76 -1.17
N ARG A 137 -4.42 -6.78 -0.96
CA ARG A 137 -3.73 -6.12 0.14
C ARG A 137 -2.76 -5.09 -0.39
N GLY A 138 -2.79 -3.92 0.21
CA GLY A 138 -1.87 -2.83 -0.02
C GLY A 138 -0.99 -2.67 1.19
N TYR A 139 0.32 -2.64 0.99
CA TYR A 139 1.33 -2.40 2.02
C TYR A 139 1.91 -1.01 1.79
N GLY A 140 1.96 -0.18 2.82
CA GLY A 140 2.34 1.22 2.67
C GLY A 140 2.16 1.98 3.98
N GLU A 141 1.86 3.27 3.88
CA GLU A 141 1.65 4.14 5.03
C GLU A 141 0.74 5.31 4.68
N LEU A 142 0.36 6.10 5.70
CA LEU A 142 -0.43 7.31 5.49
C LEU A 142 0.41 8.39 4.81
N PHE A 143 -0.22 9.18 3.93
CA PHE A 143 0.43 10.25 3.21
C PHE A 143 0.91 11.37 4.15
N ASP A 144 2.19 11.70 4.08
CA ASP A 144 2.85 12.73 4.89
C ASP A 144 3.48 13.80 3.99
N LEU A 145 2.93 15.02 4.03
CA LEU A 145 3.39 16.17 3.24
C LEU A 145 4.85 16.57 3.52
N SER A 146 5.42 16.17 4.65
CA SER A 146 6.81 16.47 5.00
C SER A 146 7.81 15.49 4.38
N ARG A 147 7.33 14.31 3.96
CA ARG A 147 8.16 13.22 3.46
C ARG A 147 7.87 12.90 2.00
N HIS A 148 6.60 12.90 1.60
CA HIS A 148 6.15 12.44 0.29
C HIS A 148 6.00 13.62 -0.67
N THR A 149 6.39 13.42 -1.92
CA THR A 149 6.24 14.44 -2.96
C THR A 149 4.77 14.61 -3.33
N GLN A 150 4.36 15.82 -3.67
CA GLN A 150 3.02 16.08 -4.20
C GLN A 150 3.07 16.01 -5.71
N GLY A 151 2.55 14.91 -6.26
CA GLY A 151 2.28 14.75 -7.69
C GLY A 151 0.93 15.37 -8.06
N THR A 152 0.24 14.75 -9.02
CA THR A 152 -1.09 15.19 -9.43
C THR A 152 -2.15 14.28 -8.83
N GLU A 153 -3.16 14.86 -8.19
CA GLU A 153 -4.26 14.11 -7.61
C GLU A 153 -5.08 13.43 -8.70
N VAL A 154 -5.44 12.16 -8.50
CA VAL A 154 -6.42 11.47 -9.32
C VAL A 154 -7.80 11.66 -8.69
N LYS A 155 -8.77 12.15 -9.46
CA LYS A 155 -10.13 12.47 -8.99
C LYS A 155 -11.11 11.33 -9.22
N ALA A 156 -10.98 10.63 -10.34
CA ALA A 156 -11.90 9.56 -10.69
C ALA A 156 -11.29 8.57 -11.69
N ILE A 157 -11.74 7.32 -11.59
CA ILE A 157 -11.53 6.28 -12.61
C ILE A 157 -12.63 6.41 -13.66
N THR A 158 -12.33 6.18 -14.94
CA THR A 158 -13.33 6.28 -16.01
C THR A 158 -13.43 4.98 -16.82
N TYR A 159 -14.62 4.74 -17.37
CA TYR A 159 -14.82 3.71 -18.41
C TYR A 159 -14.36 4.16 -19.80
N SER A 160 -13.94 5.42 -19.95
CA SER A 160 -13.55 5.98 -21.24
C SER A 160 -12.34 5.20 -21.77
N ASN A 161 -12.52 4.54 -22.92
CA ASN A 161 -11.48 3.76 -23.56
C ASN A 161 -10.79 2.73 -22.63
N MET A 162 -11.55 2.16 -21.67
CA MET A 162 -11.04 1.07 -20.83
C MET A 162 -10.84 -0.18 -21.68
N GLN A 163 -9.67 -0.80 -21.60
CA GLN A 163 -9.32 -1.98 -22.39
C GLN A 163 -8.60 -3.00 -21.54
N ILE A 164 -8.90 -4.27 -21.78
CA ILE A 164 -8.23 -5.42 -21.16
C ILE A 164 -7.91 -6.40 -22.28
N HIS A 165 -6.62 -6.67 -22.50
CA HIS A 165 -6.10 -7.51 -23.57
C HIS A 165 -5.42 -8.74 -23.00
N GLU A 166 -6.22 -9.70 -22.52
CA GLU A 166 -5.73 -10.91 -21.84
C GLU A 166 -4.98 -11.88 -22.76
N GLU A 167 -5.25 -11.83 -24.07
CA GLU A 167 -4.70 -12.75 -25.07
C GLU A 167 -3.25 -12.39 -25.49
N THR A 168 -2.72 -11.30 -24.94
CA THR A 168 -1.33 -10.89 -25.15
C THR A 168 -0.42 -11.66 -24.19
N SER A 169 0.88 -11.73 -24.50
CA SER A 169 1.85 -12.34 -23.58
C SER A 169 1.98 -11.59 -22.24
N THR A 170 1.46 -10.38 -22.17
CA THR A 170 1.66 -9.38 -21.12
C THR A 170 0.37 -8.93 -20.46
N HIS A 171 -0.78 -9.48 -20.85
CA HIS A 171 -2.11 -9.19 -20.30
C HIS A 171 -2.44 -7.70 -20.16
N ASP A 172 -2.14 -6.91 -21.20
CA ASP A 172 -2.16 -5.44 -21.13
C ASP A 172 -3.53 -4.85 -20.73
N VAL A 173 -3.50 -3.85 -19.84
CA VAL A 173 -4.65 -3.12 -19.31
C VAL A 173 -4.47 -1.62 -19.56
N TYR A 174 -5.53 -0.96 -20.03
CA TYR A 174 -5.54 0.47 -20.29
C TYR A 174 -6.71 1.13 -19.57
N VAL A 175 -6.44 2.15 -18.77
CA VAL A 175 -7.45 2.89 -18.00
C VAL A 175 -7.18 4.38 -18.09
N ILE A 176 -8.22 5.18 -18.35
CA ILE A 176 -8.15 6.64 -18.28
C ILE A 176 -8.64 7.10 -16.91
N VAL A 177 -7.87 7.98 -16.29
CA VAL A 177 -8.21 8.61 -15.00
C VAL A 177 -8.29 10.13 -15.13
N ASP A 178 -9.28 10.72 -14.47
CA ASP A 178 -9.48 12.17 -14.35
C ASP A 178 -8.52 12.72 -13.28
N ILE A 179 -7.83 13.81 -13.59
CA ILE A 179 -6.79 14.44 -12.76
C ILE A 179 -7.07 15.93 -12.49
#